data_AF-A0A1F9XLU8-F1
#
_entry.id   AF-A0A1F9XLU8-F1
#
_cell.length_a   1.000
_cell.length_b   1.000
_cell.length_c   1.000
_cell.angle_alpha   90.00
_cell.angle_beta   90.00
_cell.angle_gamma   90.00
#
_symmetry.space_group_name_H-M   'P 1'
#
loop_
_entity.id
_entity.type
_entity.pdbx_description
1 polymer ?
#
loop_
_entity_poly.entity_id
_entity_poly.type
_entity_poly.pdbx_seq_one_letter_code
_entity_poly.pdbx_strand_id
1 'polypeptide(L)'
;MKSYDIKVLKRGFMAVKKIERIIKNEGKPDITIRVARVADMRRIQVLYAEIYGGNYPIPLIMDKEKMRRAIENDEYYWLVADCEGRIIGSLVYALDLRDRIAKAFGAVVSKDFRKLNLAYTMMKLVLDDITHDQKLVDVVYATTRTANHAPQKLTESLGFIKLGIFPNTHKVSENETHCLTAYFTEEALRKREARPNILQEIVPFYDLVRKQINLEMPAITEVKSLYQENRQIIPPLPMEVITAPTFIKNRFKTLKNNSFFEHTYMPFHEPNLLFITPDQSTEVYLSYSLKDKYSVIMGGITKEKSATVVLESIAQKLNEMNMAYIEIILDAYTPQLQREAMDARYIPSAYFPCIKKSGGRRYDCLVFSRTFEVLDFRNVKLLSLYKNFLREYLALWREYYIESAFRND
;
A
#
# COMPACT_ATOMS: atom_id res chain seq x y z
N MET A 1 20.77 -32.91 5.68
CA MET A 1 20.21 -34.24 6.01
C MET A 1 18.71 -34.18 5.76
N LYS A 2 18.20 -35.08 4.90
CA LYS A 2 16.83 -35.22 4.33
C LYS A 2 16.31 -34.04 3.48
N SER A 3 16.47 -34.21 2.16
CA SER A 3 15.83 -33.43 1.10
C SER A 3 14.33 -33.73 1.05
N TYR A 4 13.50 -32.70 1.25
CA TYR A 4 12.07 -32.79 0.93
C TYR A 4 11.87 -32.35 -0.52
N ASP A 5 11.58 -33.32 -1.38
CA ASP A 5 11.03 -33.10 -2.71
C ASP A 5 9.62 -32.50 -2.56
N ILE A 6 9.52 -31.18 -2.75
CA ILE A 6 8.23 -30.50 -2.85
C ILE A 6 7.78 -30.60 -4.31
N LYS A 7 7.11 -31.70 -4.65
CA LYS A 7 6.16 -31.69 -5.78
C LYS A 7 5.03 -30.76 -5.42
N VAL A 8 5.11 -29.52 -5.89
CA VAL A 8 4.04 -28.53 -5.81
C VAL A 8 2.80 -29.10 -6.51
N LEU A 9 1.83 -29.55 -5.71
CA LEU A 9 0.48 -29.87 -6.12
C LEU A 9 -0.18 -28.60 -6.69
N LYS A 10 -0.04 -28.38 -8.00
CA LYS A 10 -0.90 -27.47 -8.79
C LYS A 10 -2.30 -28.08 -8.88
N ARG A 11 -3.08 -27.99 -7.82
CA ARG A 11 -4.55 -27.87 -7.92
C ARG A 11 -4.88 -26.44 -7.53
N GLY A 12 -4.64 -25.51 -8.46
CA GLY A 12 -5.02 -24.12 -8.29
C GLY A 12 -6.54 -24.02 -8.30
N PHE A 13 -7.11 -23.45 -7.24
CA PHE A 13 -8.45 -22.88 -7.30
C PHE A 13 -8.44 -21.80 -8.39
N MET A 14 -9.03 -22.06 -9.56
CA MET A 14 -9.26 -21.02 -10.56
C MET A 14 -10.46 -20.19 -10.10
N ALA A 15 -10.28 -18.88 -10.01
CA ALA A 15 -11.38 -17.95 -9.71
C ALA A 15 -12.37 -17.96 -10.89
N VAL A 16 -13.64 -18.26 -10.64
CA VAL A 16 -14.66 -18.28 -11.69
C VAL A 16 -15.20 -16.86 -11.84
N LYS A 17 -14.66 -16.08 -12.79
CA LYS A 17 -15.09 -14.70 -13.04
C LYS A 17 -16.40 -14.66 -13.84
N LYS A 18 -17.54 -14.71 -13.18
CA LYS A 18 -18.87 -14.57 -13.80
C LYS A 18 -19.59 -13.31 -13.31
N ILE A 19 -18.96 -12.15 -13.55
CA ILE A 19 -19.57 -10.85 -13.23
C ILE A 19 -20.12 -10.23 -14.52
N GLU A 20 -21.44 -10.20 -14.63
CA GLU A 20 -22.17 -9.45 -15.64
C GLU A 20 -23.42 -8.82 -15.01
N ARG A 21 -23.65 -7.52 -15.27
CA ARG A 21 -24.82 -6.80 -14.75
C ARG A 21 -25.25 -5.71 -15.72
N ILE A 22 -26.54 -5.70 -16.06
CA ILE A 22 -27.15 -4.67 -16.88
C ILE A 22 -27.81 -3.63 -15.98
N ILE A 23 -27.53 -2.35 -16.23
CA ILE A 23 -28.14 -1.20 -15.57
C ILE A 23 -29.02 -0.51 -16.61
N LYS A 24 -30.33 -0.49 -16.36
CA LYS A 24 -31.29 0.26 -17.17
C LYS A 24 -31.06 1.76 -16.99
N ASN A 25 -31.04 2.49 -18.10
CA ASN A 25 -30.80 3.93 -18.12
C ASN A 25 -31.99 4.58 -18.83
N GLU A 26 -32.99 5.05 -18.06
CA GLU A 26 -34.26 5.51 -18.64
C GLU A 26 -34.05 6.58 -19.73
N GLY A 27 -34.61 6.31 -20.93
CA GLY A 27 -34.47 7.18 -22.09
C GLY A 27 -33.07 7.22 -22.72
N LYS A 28 -32.16 6.33 -22.31
CA LYS A 28 -30.79 6.23 -22.80
C LYS A 28 -30.39 4.75 -23.00
N PRO A 29 -29.26 4.47 -23.66
CA PRO A 29 -28.81 3.09 -23.82
C PRO A 29 -28.44 2.44 -22.48
N ASP A 30 -28.73 1.15 -22.38
CA ASP A 30 -28.39 0.32 -21.23
C ASP A 30 -26.87 0.25 -21.03
N ILE A 31 -26.47 0.16 -19.76
CA ILE A 31 -25.07 0.04 -19.38
C ILE A 31 -24.79 -1.39 -18.93
N THR A 32 -23.83 -2.06 -19.56
CA THR A 32 -23.42 -3.42 -19.20
C THR A 32 -22.10 -3.38 -18.43
N ILE A 33 -22.11 -3.79 -17.18
CA ILE A 33 -20.90 -4.07 -16.40
C ILE A 33 -20.49 -5.51 -16.67
N ARG A 34 -19.24 -5.72 -17.09
CA ARG A 34 -18.69 -7.04 -17.42
C ARG A 34 -17.19 -7.11 -17.16
N VAL A 35 -16.64 -8.31 -17.16
CA VAL A 35 -15.18 -8.53 -17.15
C VAL A 35 -14.55 -7.92 -18.41
N ALA A 36 -13.40 -7.28 -18.23
CA ALA A 36 -12.60 -6.69 -19.31
C ALA A 36 -12.03 -7.79 -20.21
N ARG A 37 -11.92 -7.48 -21.50
CA ARG A 37 -11.31 -8.34 -22.52
C ARG A 37 -10.09 -7.63 -23.11
N VAL A 38 -9.19 -8.39 -23.72
CA VAL A 38 -8.00 -7.81 -24.39
C VAL A 38 -8.38 -6.75 -25.42
N ALA A 39 -9.52 -6.91 -26.09
CA ALA A 39 -10.06 -5.93 -27.03
C ALA A 39 -10.43 -4.56 -26.39
N ASP A 40 -10.69 -4.53 -25.08
CA ASP A 40 -11.05 -3.30 -24.35
C ASP A 40 -9.83 -2.44 -23.98
N MET A 41 -8.61 -2.99 -24.05
CA MET A 41 -7.39 -2.36 -23.54
C MET A 41 -7.23 -0.91 -24.00
N ARG A 42 -7.36 -0.67 -25.31
CA ARG A 42 -7.20 0.67 -25.87
C ARG A 42 -8.27 1.64 -25.39
N ARG A 43 -9.52 1.18 -25.26
CA ARG A 43 -10.66 2.00 -24.81
C ARG A 43 -10.52 2.37 -23.33
N ILE A 44 -10.04 1.44 -22.51
CA ILE A 44 -9.71 1.70 -21.10
C ILE A 44 -8.61 2.76 -21.00
N GLN A 45 -7.52 2.63 -21.77
CA GLN A 45 -6.44 3.62 -21.76
C GLN A 45 -6.92 5.02 -22.15
N VAL A 46 -7.79 5.13 -23.16
CA VAL A 46 -8.41 6.39 -23.57
C VAL A 46 -9.23 6.98 -22.41
N LEU A 47 -10.06 6.19 -21.74
CA LEU A 47 -10.85 6.65 -20.59
C LEU A 47 -9.97 7.18 -19.44
N TYR A 48 -8.86 6.50 -19.12
CA TYR A 48 -7.93 6.99 -18.09
C TYR A 48 -7.26 8.30 -18.51
N ALA A 49 -6.85 8.41 -19.77
CA ALA A 49 -6.25 9.64 -20.29
C ALA A 49 -7.24 10.82 -20.29
N GLU A 50 -8.53 10.58 -20.61
CA GLU A 50 -9.59 11.61 -20.56
C GLU A 50 -9.83 12.16 -19.14
N ILE A 51 -9.70 11.31 -18.11
CA ILE A 51 -10.04 11.68 -16.73
C ILE A 51 -8.83 12.18 -15.94
N TYR A 52 -7.67 11.53 -16.11
CA TYR A 52 -6.46 11.80 -15.33
C TYR A 52 -5.32 12.43 -16.13
N GLY A 53 -5.47 12.58 -17.46
CA GLY A 53 -4.42 13.03 -18.36
C GLY A 53 -3.41 11.94 -18.71
N GLY A 54 -2.46 12.26 -19.60
CA GLY A 54 -1.46 11.31 -20.09
C GLY A 54 -0.43 10.84 -19.06
N ASN A 55 -0.38 11.48 -17.89
CA ASN A 55 0.63 11.23 -16.86
C ASN A 55 0.17 10.31 -15.73
N TYR A 56 -0.89 9.51 -15.93
CA TYR A 56 -1.34 8.57 -14.91
C TYR A 56 -0.21 7.61 -14.48
N PRO A 57 0.13 7.53 -13.18
CA PRO A 57 1.39 6.90 -12.75
C PRO A 57 1.34 5.37 -12.71
N ILE A 58 0.14 4.75 -12.68
CA ILE A 58 0.01 3.30 -12.48
C ILE A 58 0.42 2.53 -13.75
N PRO A 59 1.51 1.74 -13.71
CA PRO A 59 1.97 1.00 -14.90
C PRO A 59 0.97 -0.03 -15.39
N LEU A 60 0.13 -0.59 -14.50
CA LEU A 60 -0.91 -1.56 -14.84
C LEU A 60 -1.86 -1.07 -15.95
N ILE A 61 -2.07 0.24 -16.06
CA ILE A 61 -2.94 0.87 -17.08
C ILE A 61 -2.14 1.26 -18.33
N MET A 62 -0.94 1.79 -18.15
CA MET A 62 -0.17 2.42 -19.23
C MET A 62 0.72 1.44 -20.01
N ASP A 63 1.22 0.40 -19.35
CA ASP A 63 2.08 -0.63 -19.95
C ASP A 63 1.22 -1.72 -20.61
N LYS A 64 1.37 -1.88 -21.92
CA LYS A 64 0.60 -2.82 -22.74
C LYS A 64 0.73 -4.27 -22.25
N GLU A 65 1.94 -4.71 -21.90
CA GLU A 65 2.20 -6.09 -21.53
C GLU A 65 1.70 -6.39 -20.11
N LYS A 66 1.88 -5.43 -19.19
CA LYS A 66 1.31 -5.55 -17.83
C LYS A 66 -0.22 -5.55 -17.86
N MET A 67 -0.82 -4.69 -18.67
CA MET A 67 -2.27 -4.61 -18.82
C MET A 67 -2.85 -5.90 -19.42
N ARG A 68 -2.25 -6.41 -20.51
CA ARG A 68 -2.64 -7.68 -21.12
C ARG A 68 -2.59 -8.81 -20.09
N ARG A 69 -1.45 -8.95 -19.40
CA ARG A 69 -1.25 -9.98 -18.37
C ARG A 69 -2.31 -9.89 -17.28
N ALA A 70 -2.66 -8.69 -16.83
CA ALA A 70 -3.67 -8.51 -15.80
C ALA A 70 -5.09 -8.85 -16.29
N ILE A 71 -5.45 -8.53 -17.54
CA ILE A 71 -6.74 -8.94 -18.10
C ILE A 71 -6.85 -10.46 -18.23
N GLU A 72 -5.75 -11.12 -18.59
CA GLU A 72 -5.70 -12.58 -18.83
C GLU A 72 -5.47 -13.40 -17.54
N ASN A 73 -5.08 -12.79 -16.41
CA ASN A 73 -4.72 -13.49 -15.17
C ASN A 73 -5.87 -13.50 -14.14
N ASP A 74 -6.12 -14.66 -13.52
CA ASP A 74 -7.11 -14.88 -12.47
C ASP A 74 -6.85 -14.13 -11.16
N GLU A 75 -5.61 -13.72 -10.92
CA GLU A 75 -5.23 -12.86 -9.78
C GLU A 75 -5.67 -11.40 -9.95
N TYR A 76 -6.34 -11.05 -11.04
CA TYR A 76 -6.88 -9.72 -11.26
C TYR A 76 -8.37 -9.76 -11.58
N TYR A 77 -9.11 -8.87 -10.94
CA TYR A 77 -10.50 -8.59 -11.28
C TYR A 77 -10.57 -7.25 -11.97
N TRP A 78 -10.67 -7.29 -13.30
CA TRP A 78 -10.78 -6.08 -14.11
C TRP A 78 -12.18 -6.01 -14.74
N LEU A 79 -12.99 -5.08 -14.27
CA LEU A 79 -14.32 -4.83 -14.81
C LEU A 79 -14.34 -3.58 -15.68
N VAL A 80 -15.21 -3.59 -16.69
CA VAL A 80 -15.57 -2.43 -17.49
C VAL A 80 -17.07 -2.20 -17.46
N ALA A 81 -17.48 -0.94 -17.55
CA ALA A 81 -18.84 -0.55 -17.87
C ALA A 81 -18.89 -0.12 -19.34
N ASP A 82 -19.71 -0.80 -20.13
CA ASP A 82 -19.89 -0.64 -21.57
C ASP A 82 -21.27 -0.03 -21.85
N CYS A 83 -21.30 1.00 -22.69
CA CYS A 83 -22.51 1.63 -23.19
C CYS A 83 -22.36 1.76 -24.72
N GLU A 84 -23.12 0.98 -25.48
CA GLU A 84 -23.08 0.93 -26.95
C GLU A 84 -21.65 0.75 -27.54
N GLY A 85 -20.83 -0.09 -26.91
CA GLY A 85 -19.45 -0.36 -27.33
C GLY A 85 -18.44 0.68 -26.85
N ARG A 86 -18.87 1.76 -26.17
CA ARG A 86 -17.97 2.71 -25.50
C ARG A 86 -17.71 2.24 -24.07
N ILE A 87 -16.44 2.10 -23.69
CA ILE A 87 -16.06 1.88 -22.29
C ILE A 87 -16.19 3.20 -21.54
N ILE A 88 -17.16 3.28 -20.63
CA ILE A 88 -17.49 4.45 -19.83
C ILE A 88 -17.08 4.31 -18.36
N GLY A 89 -16.65 3.12 -17.95
CA GLY A 89 -16.11 2.84 -16.63
C GLY A 89 -15.09 1.72 -16.65
N SER A 90 -14.09 1.79 -15.77
CA SER A 90 -13.09 0.74 -15.57
C SER A 90 -12.71 0.65 -14.10
N LEU A 91 -12.55 -0.57 -13.61
CA LEU A 91 -12.16 -0.88 -12.24
C LEU A 91 -11.21 -2.08 -12.23
N VAL A 92 -10.11 -2.00 -11.48
CA VAL A 92 -9.18 -3.11 -11.33
C VAL A 92 -8.80 -3.37 -9.88
N TYR A 93 -8.91 -4.65 -9.50
CA TYR A 93 -8.40 -5.23 -8.27
C TYR A 93 -7.28 -6.21 -8.62
N ALA A 94 -6.24 -6.29 -7.78
CA ALA A 94 -5.35 -7.44 -7.77
C ALA A 94 -5.52 -8.20 -6.47
N LEU A 95 -5.37 -9.51 -6.54
CA LEU A 95 -5.52 -10.46 -5.45
C LEU A 95 -4.18 -11.12 -5.18
N ASP A 96 -3.88 -11.32 -3.91
CA ASP A 96 -2.87 -12.25 -3.45
C ASP A 96 -3.62 -13.39 -2.74
N LEU A 97 -3.79 -14.50 -3.44
CA LEU A 97 -4.53 -15.66 -2.92
C LEU A 97 -3.77 -16.39 -1.81
N ARG A 98 -2.44 -16.26 -1.76
CA ARG A 98 -1.61 -16.87 -0.72
C ARG A 98 -1.84 -16.18 0.61
N ASP A 99 -1.77 -14.85 0.60
CA ASP A 99 -1.99 -14.01 1.78
C ASP A 99 -3.46 -13.71 2.02
N ARG A 100 -4.32 -14.09 1.07
CA ARG A 100 -5.78 -13.85 1.07
C ARG A 100 -6.09 -12.38 1.26
N ILE A 101 -5.46 -11.54 0.44
CA ILE A 101 -5.68 -10.09 0.44
C ILE A 101 -5.94 -9.58 -0.97
N ALA A 102 -6.60 -8.43 -1.10
CA ALA A 102 -6.76 -7.75 -2.37
C ALA A 102 -6.48 -6.25 -2.25
N LYS A 103 -6.02 -5.63 -3.34
CA LYS A 103 -5.87 -4.19 -3.49
C LYS A 103 -6.75 -3.68 -4.62
N ALA A 104 -7.61 -2.71 -4.33
CA ALA A 104 -8.28 -1.91 -5.36
C ALA A 104 -7.31 -0.84 -5.86
N PHE A 105 -6.86 -0.94 -7.11
CA PHE A 105 -5.82 -0.07 -7.66
C PHE A 105 -6.37 1.21 -8.30
N GLY A 106 -7.45 1.08 -9.08
CA GLY A 106 -7.95 2.20 -9.85
C GLY A 106 -9.40 1.99 -10.27
N ALA A 107 -10.19 3.04 -10.10
CA ALA A 107 -11.57 3.13 -10.56
C ALA A 107 -11.73 4.44 -11.34
N VAL A 108 -12.25 4.37 -12.56
CA VAL A 108 -12.52 5.53 -13.40
C VAL A 108 -13.90 5.42 -14.00
N VAL A 109 -14.63 6.52 -14.05
CA VAL A 109 -15.94 6.65 -14.71
C VAL A 109 -15.94 7.94 -15.51
N SER A 110 -16.44 7.85 -16.74
CA SER A 110 -16.62 8.99 -17.65
C SER A 110 -17.42 10.11 -16.97
N LYS A 111 -17.06 11.37 -17.26
CA LYS A 111 -17.72 12.55 -16.68
C LYS A 111 -19.21 12.57 -16.96
N ASP A 112 -19.61 12.15 -18.15
CA ASP A 112 -20.99 12.19 -18.65
C ASP A 112 -21.90 11.13 -17.98
N PHE A 113 -21.29 10.13 -17.34
CA PHE A 113 -21.97 9.00 -16.70
C PHE A 113 -21.78 9.01 -15.17
N ARG A 114 -21.32 10.13 -14.62
CA ARG A 114 -21.30 10.34 -13.17
C ARG A 114 -22.74 10.40 -12.64
N LYS A 115 -22.91 10.10 -11.35
CA LYS A 115 -24.20 10.01 -10.63
C LYS A 115 -25.05 8.76 -10.91
N LEU A 116 -24.65 7.89 -11.84
CA LEU A 116 -25.26 6.57 -12.04
C LEU A 116 -24.73 5.49 -11.08
N ASN A 117 -24.01 5.88 -10.03
CA ASN A 117 -23.39 4.99 -9.05
C ASN A 117 -22.50 3.87 -9.64
N LEU A 118 -22.00 4.02 -10.88
CA LEU A 118 -21.23 2.97 -11.56
C LEU A 118 -20.00 2.51 -10.76
N ALA A 119 -19.22 3.46 -10.23
CA ALA A 119 -18.04 3.11 -9.43
C ALA A 119 -18.41 2.28 -8.19
N TYR A 120 -19.50 2.67 -7.49
CA TYR A 120 -20.04 1.90 -6.36
C TYR A 120 -20.49 0.51 -6.78
N THR A 121 -21.29 0.41 -7.84
CA THR A 121 -21.81 -0.88 -8.32
C THR A 121 -20.68 -1.82 -8.73
N MET A 122 -19.70 -1.33 -9.50
CA MET A 122 -18.56 -2.14 -9.93
C MET A 122 -17.70 -2.59 -8.75
N MET A 123 -17.38 -1.69 -7.81
CA MET A 123 -16.60 -2.04 -6.62
C MET A 123 -17.34 -3.04 -5.72
N LYS A 124 -18.65 -2.84 -5.53
CA LYS A 124 -19.49 -3.76 -4.76
C LYS A 124 -19.54 -5.14 -5.37
N LEU A 125 -19.73 -5.24 -6.70
CA LEU A 125 -19.74 -6.54 -7.39
C LEU A 125 -18.44 -7.32 -7.18
N VAL A 126 -17.28 -6.67 -7.33
CA VAL A 126 -16.00 -7.34 -7.08
C VAL A 126 -15.83 -7.67 -5.61
N LEU A 127 -16.13 -6.73 -4.71
CA LEU A 127 -16.00 -6.92 -3.27
C LEU A 127 -16.83 -8.11 -2.79
N ASP A 128 -18.13 -8.14 -3.12
CA ASP A 128 -19.06 -9.21 -2.72
C ASP A 128 -18.58 -10.57 -3.26
N ASP A 129 -18.14 -10.63 -4.52
CA ASP A 129 -17.66 -11.88 -5.14
C ASP A 129 -16.40 -12.43 -4.44
N ILE A 130 -15.38 -11.58 -4.23
CA ILE A 130 -14.08 -12.04 -3.70
C ILE A 130 -14.09 -12.27 -2.19
N THR A 131 -14.99 -11.65 -1.42
CA THR A 131 -15.05 -11.81 0.05
C THR A 131 -16.17 -12.71 0.53
N HIS A 132 -17.34 -12.72 -0.13
CA HIS A 132 -18.53 -13.47 0.33
C HIS A 132 -18.82 -14.70 -0.54
N ASP A 133 -18.93 -14.54 -1.85
CA ASP A 133 -19.39 -15.61 -2.74
C ASP A 133 -18.32 -16.68 -2.93
N GLN A 134 -17.10 -16.25 -3.30
CA GLN A 134 -15.96 -17.14 -3.53
C GLN A 134 -15.01 -17.23 -2.33
N LYS A 135 -15.10 -16.28 -1.38
CA LYS A 135 -14.27 -16.23 -0.16
C LYS A 135 -12.77 -16.36 -0.46
N LEU A 136 -12.31 -15.69 -1.52
CA LEU A 136 -10.93 -15.73 -2.00
C LEU A 136 -9.99 -14.97 -1.06
N VAL A 137 -10.46 -13.85 -0.51
CA VAL A 137 -9.66 -12.94 0.33
C VAL A 137 -10.39 -12.59 1.62
N ASP A 138 -9.60 -12.30 2.66
CA ASP A 138 -10.12 -11.92 3.99
C ASP A 138 -10.04 -10.41 4.22
N VAL A 139 -9.12 -9.72 3.53
CA VAL A 139 -8.87 -8.28 3.65
C VAL A 139 -8.77 -7.65 2.27
N VAL A 140 -9.43 -6.50 2.08
CA VAL A 140 -9.39 -5.73 0.84
C VAL A 140 -9.02 -4.30 1.18
N TYR A 141 -8.02 -3.72 0.52
CA TYR A 141 -7.62 -2.34 0.81
C TYR A 141 -7.49 -1.47 -0.43
N ALA A 142 -7.53 -0.16 -0.22
CA ALA A 142 -7.41 0.83 -1.26
C ALA A 142 -6.64 2.05 -0.73
N THR A 143 -6.02 2.77 -1.65
CA THR A 143 -5.59 4.15 -1.40
C THR A 143 -6.51 5.11 -2.13
N THR A 144 -6.88 6.20 -1.48
CA THR A 144 -7.76 7.23 -2.06
C THR A 144 -7.05 8.58 -2.10
N ARG A 145 -7.00 9.20 -3.28
CA ARG A 145 -6.48 10.57 -3.44
C ARG A 145 -7.32 11.57 -2.65
N THR A 146 -6.69 12.63 -2.15
CA THR A 146 -7.36 13.64 -1.30
C THR A 146 -7.78 14.91 -2.05
N ALA A 147 -7.62 14.98 -3.37
CA ALA A 147 -8.03 16.16 -4.16
C ALA A 147 -9.55 16.43 -4.09
N ASN A 148 -10.35 15.40 -3.77
CA ASN A 148 -11.77 15.52 -3.49
C ASN A 148 -12.25 14.40 -2.55
N HIS A 149 -13.45 14.58 -1.96
CA HIS A 149 -14.01 13.62 -1.01
C HIS A 149 -14.65 12.37 -1.65
N ALA A 150 -14.83 12.34 -2.98
CA ALA A 150 -15.68 11.33 -3.61
C ALA A 150 -15.13 9.90 -3.46
N PRO A 151 -13.83 9.62 -3.71
CA PRO A 151 -13.24 8.31 -3.44
C PRO A 151 -13.32 7.89 -1.96
N GLN A 152 -13.09 8.82 -1.04
CA GLN A 152 -13.15 8.56 0.41
C GLN A 152 -14.57 8.16 0.85
N LYS A 153 -15.60 8.88 0.35
CA LYS A 153 -17.00 8.57 0.63
C LYS A 153 -17.45 7.26 -0.04
N LEU A 154 -16.91 6.96 -1.23
CA LEU A 154 -17.19 5.74 -1.95
C LEU A 154 -16.72 4.49 -1.19
N THR A 155 -15.49 4.51 -0.67
CA THR A 155 -14.98 3.39 0.13
C THR A 155 -15.73 3.27 1.46
N GLU A 156 -16.06 4.40 2.10
CA GLU A 156 -16.88 4.42 3.32
C GLU A 156 -18.27 3.81 3.10
N SER A 157 -18.95 4.11 2.00
CA SER A 157 -20.27 3.54 1.70
C SER A 157 -20.23 2.05 1.34
N LEU A 158 -19.05 1.51 1.04
CA LEU A 158 -18.79 0.08 0.83
C LEU A 158 -18.35 -0.64 2.12
N GLY A 159 -18.33 0.05 3.26
CA GLY A 159 -17.97 -0.53 4.55
C GLY A 159 -16.46 -0.59 4.82
N PHE A 160 -15.64 0.11 4.03
CA PHE A 160 -14.22 0.23 4.35
C PHE A 160 -14.03 1.20 5.53
N ILE A 161 -13.12 0.85 6.42
CA ILE A 161 -12.70 1.69 7.54
C ILE A 161 -11.41 2.45 7.22
N LYS A 162 -11.17 3.53 7.96
CA LYS A 162 -10.08 4.48 7.68
C LYS A 162 -8.88 4.11 8.53
N LEU A 163 -7.71 3.95 7.90
CA LEU A 163 -6.54 3.35 8.54
C LEU A 163 -5.35 4.29 8.69
N GLY A 164 -5.30 5.34 7.88
CA GLY A 164 -4.20 6.31 7.94
C GLY A 164 -4.17 7.27 6.78
N ILE A 165 -3.07 8.03 6.73
CA ILE A 165 -2.83 9.05 5.72
C ILE A 165 -1.35 9.07 5.33
N PHE A 166 -1.07 9.29 4.06
CA PHE A 166 0.27 9.34 3.47
C PHE A 166 0.51 10.72 2.87
N PRO A 167 1.04 11.67 3.66
CA PRO A 167 1.39 13.01 3.17
C PRO A 167 2.45 12.94 2.06
N ASN A 168 2.22 13.69 0.97
CA ASN A 168 3.15 13.81 -0.18
C ASN A 168 3.63 12.47 -0.78
N THR A 169 2.82 11.42 -0.73
CA THR A 169 3.23 10.07 -1.16
C THR A 169 3.62 9.97 -2.64
N HIS A 170 3.01 10.79 -3.51
CA HIS A 170 3.31 10.84 -4.94
C HIS A 170 3.57 12.27 -5.39
N LYS A 171 4.51 12.45 -6.32
CA LYS A 171 4.86 13.73 -6.97
C LYS A 171 4.82 13.56 -8.49
N VAL A 172 3.62 13.70 -9.08
CA VAL A 172 3.42 13.61 -10.54
C VAL A 172 3.52 14.99 -11.20
N SER A 173 2.53 15.85 -10.95
CA SER A 173 2.57 17.28 -11.29
C SER A 173 2.65 18.16 -10.05
N GLU A 174 1.99 17.73 -8.98
CA GLU A 174 1.97 18.34 -7.65
C GLU A 174 2.17 17.24 -6.60
N ASN A 175 2.44 17.65 -5.36
CA ASN A 175 2.47 16.72 -4.23
C ASN A 175 1.05 16.20 -3.95
N GLU A 176 0.93 14.88 -3.83
CA GLU A 176 -0.34 14.23 -3.56
C GLU A 176 -0.32 13.55 -2.19
N THR A 177 -1.33 13.87 -1.38
CA THR A 177 -1.64 13.12 -0.17
C THR A 177 -2.68 12.05 -0.49
N HIS A 178 -2.47 10.85 0.04
CA HIS A 178 -3.41 9.73 -0.10
C HIS A 178 -3.88 9.27 1.27
N CYS A 179 -5.06 8.68 1.33
CA CYS A 179 -5.58 8.02 2.53
C CYS A 179 -5.53 6.51 2.35
N LEU A 180 -5.36 5.78 3.46
CA LEU A 180 -5.46 4.32 3.50
C LEU A 180 -6.81 3.89 4.06
N THR A 181 -7.44 2.92 3.41
CA THR A 181 -8.70 2.33 3.86
C THR A 181 -8.76 0.84 3.56
N ALA A 182 -9.44 0.06 4.41
CA ALA A 182 -9.63 -1.36 4.18
C ALA A 182 -11.00 -1.87 4.64
N TYR A 183 -11.45 -2.91 3.97
CA TYR A 183 -12.58 -3.75 4.32
C TYR A 183 -12.05 -5.06 4.93
N PHE A 184 -12.63 -5.45 6.06
CA PHE A 184 -12.27 -6.66 6.80
C PHE A 184 -13.47 -7.60 6.83
N THR A 185 -13.24 -8.85 6.43
CA THR A 185 -14.21 -9.93 6.70
C THR A 185 -14.22 -10.27 8.19
N GLU A 186 -15.31 -10.86 8.68
CA GLU A 186 -15.38 -11.40 10.04
C GLU A 186 -14.26 -12.42 10.29
N GLU A 187 -13.93 -13.23 9.27
CA GLU A 187 -12.86 -14.23 9.33
C GLU A 187 -11.47 -13.60 9.50
N ALA A 188 -11.21 -12.44 8.88
CA ALA A 188 -9.97 -11.71 9.10
C ALA A 188 -9.82 -11.30 10.57
N LEU A 189 -10.87 -10.70 11.13
CA LEU A 189 -10.89 -10.24 12.52
C LEU A 189 -10.80 -11.40 13.51
N ARG A 190 -11.47 -12.52 13.23
CA ARG A 190 -11.42 -13.74 14.07
C ARG A 190 -10.04 -14.36 14.12
N LYS A 191 -9.28 -14.29 13.03
CA LYS A 191 -7.90 -14.82 12.93
C LYS A 191 -6.83 -13.84 13.41
N ARG A 192 -7.23 -12.63 13.80
CA ARG A 192 -6.32 -11.58 14.23
C ARG A 192 -5.58 -11.96 15.52
N GLU A 193 -4.29 -11.70 15.57
CA GLU A 193 -3.51 -11.75 16.80
C GLU A 193 -3.82 -10.53 17.68
N ALA A 194 -4.59 -10.71 18.73
CA ALA A 194 -4.99 -9.62 19.62
C ALA A 194 -3.81 -9.02 20.41
N ARG A 195 -4.03 -7.83 20.98
CA ARG A 195 -3.12 -7.10 21.87
C ARG A 195 -1.73 -6.85 21.24
N PRO A 196 -1.66 -5.99 20.20
CA PRO A 196 -0.40 -5.58 19.61
C PRO A 196 0.45 -4.89 20.68
N ASN A 197 1.77 -4.94 20.53
CA ASN A 197 2.70 -4.30 21.45
C ASN A 197 3.35 -3.09 20.77
N ILE A 198 2.93 -1.90 21.18
CA ILE A 198 3.25 -0.65 20.48
C ILE A 198 3.91 0.39 21.40
N LEU A 199 4.57 1.37 20.79
CA LEU A 199 5.04 2.55 21.50
C LEU A 199 3.90 3.51 21.85
N GLN A 200 4.13 4.34 22.87
CA GLN A 200 3.19 5.38 23.30
C GLN A 200 2.81 6.34 22.15
N GLU A 201 3.77 6.70 21.30
CA GLU A 201 3.58 7.59 20.15
C GLU A 201 2.67 6.99 19.06
N ILE A 202 2.47 5.68 19.06
CA ILE A 202 1.64 4.96 18.07
C ILE A 202 0.20 4.78 18.57
N VAL A 203 -0.03 4.85 19.88
CA VAL A 203 -1.35 4.71 20.51
C VAL A 203 -2.42 5.59 19.84
N PRO A 204 -2.18 6.87 19.51
CA PRO A 204 -3.18 7.69 18.83
C PRO A 204 -3.65 7.11 17.48
N PHE A 205 -2.74 6.56 16.68
CA PHE A 205 -3.07 5.91 15.40
C PHE A 205 -3.87 4.63 15.62
N TYR A 206 -3.46 3.82 16.60
CA TYR A 206 -4.18 2.61 16.99
C TYR A 206 -5.61 2.94 17.43
N ASP A 207 -5.78 3.93 18.30
CA ASP A 207 -7.08 4.30 18.87
C ASP A 207 -8.08 4.77 17.82
N LEU A 208 -7.61 5.47 16.78
CA LEU A 208 -8.47 5.89 15.66
C LEU A 208 -9.03 4.68 14.90
N VAL A 209 -8.26 3.61 14.77
CA VAL A 209 -8.70 2.36 14.13
C VAL A 209 -9.52 1.50 15.10
N ARG A 210 -9.03 1.34 16.33
CA ARG A 210 -9.68 0.58 17.41
C ARG A 210 -11.13 0.97 17.61
N LYS A 211 -11.43 2.27 17.64
CA LYS A 211 -12.79 2.79 17.84
C LYS A 211 -13.74 2.52 16.68
N GLN A 212 -13.24 2.28 15.46
CA GLN A 212 -14.09 1.98 14.30
C GLN A 212 -14.58 0.53 14.29
N ILE A 213 -13.78 -0.40 14.82
CA ILE A 213 -14.02 -1.86 14.75
C ILE A 213 -13.91 -2.55 16.11
N ASN A 214 -14.01 -1.79 17.20
CA ASN A 214 -14.02 -2.26 18.59
C ASN A 214 -12.88 -3.21 18.96
N LEU A 215 -11.64 -2.88 18.57
CA LEU A 215 -10.48 -3.66 19.02
C LEU A 215 -10.21 -3.47 20.52
N GLU A 216 -9.50 -4.42 21.09
CA GLU A 216 -8.99 -4.40 22.45
C GLU A 216 -7.95 -3.29 22.69
N MET A 217 -7.61 -3.00 23.94
CA MET A 217 -6.49 -2.10 24.24
C MET A 217 -5.16 -2.77 23.87
N PRO A 218 -4.17 -2.00 23.38
CA PRO A 218 -2.87 -2.55 23.03
C PRO A 218 -2.02 -2.76 24.28
N ALA A 219 -0.98 -3.59 24.19
CA ALA A 219 0.14 -3.52 25.11
C ALA A 219 1.01 -2.31 24.73
N ILE A 220 1.54 -1.62 25.73
CA ILE A 220 2.42 -0.46 25.55
C ILE A 220 3.74 -0.79 26.22
N THR A 221 4.83 -0.71 25.45
CA THR A 221 6.20 -0.93 25.95
C THR A 221 7.02 0.31 25.70
N GLU A 222 7.65 0.84 26.74
CA GLU A 222 8.66 1.87 26.58
C GLU A 222 9.97 1.26 26.10
N VAL A 223 10.57 1.90 25.10
CA VAL A 223 11.84 1.48 24.52
C VAL A 223 12.77 2.66 24.46
N LYS A 224 13.97 2.46 25.02
CA LYS A 224 15.12 3.35 24.83
C LYS A 224 15.96 2.85 23.68
N SER A 225 16.38 3.74 22.80
CA SER A 225 17.21 3.43 21.64
C SER A 225 18.51 4.21 21.69
N LEU A 226 19.56 3.62 21.10
CA LEU A 226 20.91 4.15 21.04
C LEU A 226 20.98 5.52 20.33
N TYR A 227 20.07 5.76 19.38
CA TYR A 227 20.03 7.00 18.59
C TYR A 227 18.87 7.93 18.98
N GLN A 228 18.14 7.63 20.06
CA GLN A 228 16.97 8.43 20.46
C GLN A 228 17.35 9.88 20.78
N GLU A 229 18.49 10.08 21.46
CA GLU A 229 19.01 11.40 21.85
C GLU A 229 19.93 12.01 20.78
N ASN A 230 20.60 11.19 19.96
CA ASN A 230 21.61 11.62 18.97
C ASN A 230 21.23 11.27 17.53
N ARG A 231 20.02 11.65 17.09
CA ARG A 231 19.49 11.35 15.74
C ARG A 231 20.27 11.99 14.58
N GLN A 232 21.19 12.91 14.89
CA GLN A 232 22.05 13.58 13.91
C GLN A 232 23.33 12.79 13.60
N ILE A 233 23.73 11.84 14.45
CA ILE A 233 25.00 11.10 14.35
C ILE A 233 24.70 9.62 14.08
N ILE A 234 23.95 9.34 13.01
CA ILE A 234 23.73 7.97 12.54
C ILE A 234 24.79 7.66 11.49
N PRO A 235 25.67 6.67 11.70
CA PRO A 235 26.74 6.36 10.75
C PRO A 235 26.15 5.81 9.44
N PRO A 236 26.51 6.38 8.28
CA PRO A 236 25.99 5.89 7.00
C PRO A 236 26.68 4.60 6.58
N LEU A 237 25.92 3.67 6.00
CA LEU A 237 26.46 2.52 5.28
C LEU A 237 26.78 2.93 3.83
N PRO A 238 27.96 2.58 3.29
CA PRO A 238 28.29 2.85 1.90
C PRO A 238 27.45 1.94 0.99
N MET A 239 26.37 2.45 0.42
CA MET A 239 25.46 1.68 -0.45
C MET A 239 25.73 1.97 -1.94
N GLU A 240 25.93 0.92 -2.71
CA GLU A 240 25.90 0.90 -4.17
C GLU A 240 24.47 0.66 -4.67
N VAL A 241 24.18 1.10 -5.91
CA VAL A 241 22.85 1.05 -6.50
C VAL A 241 22.82 0.16 -7.73
N ILE A 242 21.92 -0.83 -7.74
CA ILE A 242 21.68 -1.73 -8.88
C ILE A 242 20.26 -1.49 -9.41
N THR A 243 20.17 -1.20 -10.72
CA THR A 243 18.91 -0.92 -11.46
C THR A 243 18.69 -1.91 -12.60
N ALA A 244 18.82 -3.22 -12.32
CA ALA A 244 18.62 -4.30 -13.27
C ALA A 244 17.36 -5.14 -12.91
N PRO A 245 16.14 -4.77 -13.37
CA PRO A 245 14.89 -5.30 -12.81
C PRO A 245 14.75 -6.83 -12.89
N THR A 246 15.15 -7.45 -14.01
CA THR A 246 15.09 -8.91 -14.17
C THR A 246 16.04 -9.64 -13.22
N PHE A 247 17.25 -9.11 -13.03
CA PHE A 247 18.23 -9.63 -12.08
C PHE A 247 17.71 -9.52 -10.65
N ILE A 248 17.24 -8.33 -10.27
CA ILE A 248 16.71 -8.02 -8.94
C ILE A 248 15.52 -8.93 -8.62
N LYS A 249 14.56 -9.04 -9.54
CA LYS A 249 13.37 -9.89 -9.38
C LYS A 249 13.74 -11.37 -9.19
N ASN A 250 14.71 -11.87 -9.94
CA ASN A 250 15.14 -13.26 -9.81
C ASN A 250 15.87 -13.52 -8.49
N ARG A 251 16.73 -12.60 -8.05
CA ARG A 251 17.43 -12.69 -6.76
C ARG A 251 16.45 -12.62 -5.58
N PHE A 252 15.46 -11.73 -5.66
CA PHE A 252 14.44 -11.55 -4.63
C PHE A 252 13.57 -12.80 -4.42
N LYS A 253 13.26 -13.57 -5.47
CA LYS A 253 12.47 -14.82 -5.35
C LYS A 253 13.11 -15.85 -4.41
N THR A 254 14.44 -15.85 -4.30
CA THR A 254 15.19 -16.76 -3.44
C THR A 254 15.63 -16.11 -2.13
N LEU A 255 15.28 -14.83 -1.92
CA LEU A 255 15.64 -14.08 -0.73
C LEU A 255 15.00 -14.73 0.50
N LYS A 256 15.80 -14.85 1.54
CA LYS A 256 15.33 -15.15 2.89
C LYS A 256 15.62 -13.91 3.72
N ASN A 257 14.58 -13.13 3.99
CA ASN A 257 14.70 -11.98 4.88
C ASN A 257 15.34 -12.43 6.20
N ASN A 258 16.24 -11.62 6.74
CA ASN A 258 16.85 -11.84 8.04
C ASN A 258 16.77 -10.56 8.88
N SER A 259 17.13 -10.66 10.16
CA SER A 259 17.18 -9.49 11.06
C SER A 259 15.81 -8.77 11.04
N PHE A 260 15.78 -7.44 11.09
CA PHE A 260 14.53 -6.68 11.09
C PHE A 260 13.70 -6.87 9.81
N PHE A 261 14.27 -7.33 8.69
CA PHE A 261 13.50 -7.57 7.47
C PHE A 261 12.49 -8.72 7.60
N GLU A 262 12.65 -9.64 8.55
CA GLU A 262 11.65 -10.68 8.87
C GLU A 262 10.29 -10.08 9.30
N HIS A 263 10.34 -8.87 9.84
CA HIS A 263 9.21 -8.11 10.33
C HIS A 263 8.55 -7.25 9.24
N THR A 264 9.20 -7.09 8.08
CA THR A 264 8.66 -6.32 6.95
C THR A 264 7.55 -7.04 6.21
N TYR A 265 6.62 -6.28 5.64
CA TYR A 265 5.53 -6.84 4.81
C TYR A 265 5.04 -5.85 3.75
N MET A 266 5.43 -6.03 2.49
CA MET A 266 5.01 -5.14 1.40
C MET A 266 4.31 -5.92 0.27
N PRO A 267 2.96 -5.96 0.26
CA PRO A 267 2.23 -6.66 -0.79
C PRO A 267 2.09 -5.81 -2.06
N PHE A 268 1.80 -6.47 -3.18
CA PHE A 268 1.43 -5.85 -4.46
C PHE A 268 2.47 -4.93 -5.11
N HIS A 269 3.75 -5.09 -4.75
CA HIS A 269 4.87 -4.42 -5.37
C HIS A 269 5.88 -5.44 -5.91
N GLU A 270 6.64 -5.06 -6.93
CA GLU A 270 7.73 -5.88 -7.46
C GLU A 270 9.05 -5.12 -7.31
N PRO A 271 10.12 -5.75 -6.77
CA PRO A 271 11.39 -5.05 -6.59
C PRO A 271 12.03 -4.76 -7.94
N ASN A 272 12.51 -3.52 -8.09
CA ASN A 272 13.20 -3.04 -9.29
C ASN A 272 14.44 -2.18 -8.96
N LEU A 273 14.78 -2.06 -7.68
CA LEU A 273 15.96 -1.37 -7.16
C LEU A 273 16.59 -2.22 -6.05
N LEU A 274 17.92 -2.31 -6.05
CA LEU A 274 18.68 -2.98 -5.00
C LEU A 274 19.77 -2.04 -4.51
N PHE A 275 19.79 -1.79 -3.21
CA PHE A 275 20.94 -1.18 -2.53
C PHE A 275 21.78 -2.27 -1.88
N ILE A 276 23.10 -2.20 -2.06
CA ILE A 276 24.02 -3.22 -1.57
C ILE A 276 25.30 -2.58 -1.04
N THR A 277 25.85 -3.08 0.07
CA THR A 277 27.17 -2.65 0.54
C THR A 277 28.28 -3.35 -0.26
N PRO A 278 29.48 -2.74 -0.44
CA PRO A 278 30.58 -3.36 -1.18
C PRO A 278 30.99 -4.75 -0.67
N ASP A 279 30.87 -4.97 0.64
CA ASP A 279 31.15 -6.26 1.30
C ASP A 279 29.97 -7.25 1.24
N GLN A 280 28.86 -6.85 0.61
CA GLN A 280 27.60 -7.60 0.50
C GLN A 280 27.00 -8.02 1.85
N SER A 281 27.40 -7.36 2.94
CA SER A 281 26.84 -7.61 4.27
C SER A 281 25.41 -7.10 4.41
N THR A 282 25.00 -6.14 3.59
CA THR A 282 23.65 -5.59 3.54
C THR A 282 23.15 -5.52 2.10
N GLU A 283 21.95 -6.06 1.87
CA GLU A 283 21.18 -5.96 0.64
C GLU A 283 19.76 -5.51 0.97
N VAL A 284 19.29 -4.45 0.31
CA VAL A 284 17.95 -3.92 0.51
C VAL A 284 17.24 -3.85 -0.83
N TYR A 285 16.10 -4.52 -0.93
CA TYR A 285 15.27 -4.55 -2.12
C TYR A 285 14.17 -3.52 -2.00
N LEU A 286 14.06 -2.68 -3.02
CA LEU A 286 13.05 -1.63 -3.10
C LEU A 286 12.26 -1.75 -4.39
N SER A 287 11.02 -1.29 -4.32
CA SER A 287 10.28 -0.87 -5.51
C SER A 287 10.30 0.64 -5.56
N TYR A 288 10.70 1.22 -6.69
CA TYR A 288 10.71 2.67 -6.89
C TYR A 288 10.11 3.05 -8.25
N SER A 289 9.60 4.27 -8.33
CA SER A 289 9.06 4.85 -9.55
C SER A 289 9.56 6.28 -9.71
N LEU A 290 10.37 6.51 -10.75
CA LEU A 290 10.87 7.85 -11.09
C LEU A 290 9.75 8.82 -11.51
N LYS A 291 8.65 8.28 -12.06
CA LYS A 291 7.56 9.10 -12.62
C LYS A 291 6.81 9.90 -11.56
N ASP A 292 6.68 9.33 -10.37
CA ASP A 292 5.96 9.92 -9.24
C ASP A 292 6.81 10.02 -7.97
N LYS A 293 8.12 9.74 -8.09
CA LYS A 293 9.13 9.82 -7.02
C LYS A 293 8.77 9.04 -5.75
N TYR A 294 8.04 7.94 -5.90
CA TYR A 294 7.60 7.04 -4.83
C TYR A 294 8.53 5.83 -4.70
N SER A 295 8.81 5.42 -3.46
CA SER A 295 9.63 4.25 -3.14
C SER A 295 9.04 3.45 -1.97
N VAL A 296 9.24 2.14 -1.97
CA VAL A 296 8.90 1.25 -0.85
C VAL A 296 10.02 0.29 -0.55
N ILE A 297 10.24 -0.02 0.72
CA ILE A 297 11.13 -1.11 1.14
C ILE A 297 10.35 -2.42 1.08
N MET A 298 10.88 -3.40 0.33
CA MET A 298 10.25 -4.71 0.11
C MET A 298 10.77 -5.79 1.06
N GLY A 299 12.04 -5.68 1.47
CA GLY A 299 12.75 -6.71 2.22
C GLY A 299 14.26 -6.60 2.00
N GLY A 300 15.01 -7.53 2.58
CA GLY A 300 16.47 -7.47 2.52
C GLY A 300 17.16 -8.47 3.42
N ILE A 301 18.49 -8.43 3.36
CA ILE A 301 19.36 -9.08 4.34
C ILE A 301 20.34 -8.05 4.88
N THR A 302 20.71 -8.16 6.15
CA THR A 302 21.75 -7.32 6.74
C THR A 302 22.48 -8.03 7.88
N LYS A 303 23.77 -7.73 8.05
CA LYS A 303 24.55 -8.03 9.26
C LYS A 303 24.56 -6.85 10.24
N GLU A 304 24.10 -5.68 9.82
CA GLU A 304 23.93 -4.52 10.71
C GLU A 304 22.82 -4.84 11.72
N LYS A 305 23.10 -4.56 12.99
CA LYS A 305 22.20 -4.86 14.11
C LYS A 305 21.14 -3.78 14.28
N SER A 306 21.45 -2.54 13.94
CA SER A 306 20.55 -1.41 14.08
C SER A 306 19.74 -1.19 12.81
N ALA A 307 18.41 -1.37 12.88
CA ALA A 307 17.56 -1.00 11.76
C ALA A 307 17.63 0.51 11.48
N THR A 308 17.86 1.34 12.51
CA THR A 308 18.05 2.80 12.36
C THR A 308 19.16 3.14 11.37
N VAL A 309 20.33 2.49 11.49
CA VAL A 309 21.48 2.70 10.60
C VAL A 309 21.14 2.34 9.16
N VAL A 310 20.50 1.19 8.95
CA VAL A 310 20.11 0.72 7.61
C VAL A 310 19.05 1.64 7.00
N LEU A 311 18.00 1.96 7.74
CA LEU A 311 16.88 2.80 7.30
C LEU A 311 17.30 4.24 6.98
N GLU A 312 18.19 4.83 7.78
CA GLU A 312 18.75 6.16 7.49
C GLU A 312 19.63 6.12 6.22
N SER A 313 20.47 5.09 6.07
CA SER A 313 21.32 4.94 4.89
C SER A 313 20.50 4.80 3.60
N ILE A 314 19.40 4.02 3.65
CA ILE A 314 18.44 3.93 2.53
C ILE A 314 17.84 5.30 2.22
N ALA A 315 17.40 6.03 3.25
CA ALA A 315 16.76 7.33 3.11
C ALA A 315 17.72 8.37 2.48
N GLN A 316 18.97 8.41 2.94
CA GLN A 316 20.02 9.25 2.35
C GLN A 316 20.24 8.88 0.88
N LYS A 317 20.36 7.59 0.56
CA LYS A 317 20.61 7.15 -0.80
C LYS A 317 19.47 7.47 -1.77
N LEU A 318 18.22 7.33 -1.33
CA LEU A 318 17.06 7.73 -2.14
C LEU A 318 16.97 9.24 -2.33
N ASN A 319 17.35 10.02 -1.31
CA ASN A 319 17.40 11.48 -1.43
C ASN A 319 18.48 11.93 -2.44
N GLU A 320 19.66 11.29 -2.46
CA GLU A 320 20.69 11.49 -3.50
C GLU A 320 20.14 11.16 -4.91
N MET A 321 19.26 10.16 -5.00
CA MET A 321 18.57 9.79 -6.24
C MET A 321 17.39 10.70 -6.58
N ASN A 322 17.19 11.81 -5.85
CA ASN A 322 16.13 12.79 -6.06
C ASN A 322 14.70 12.20 -5.94
N MET A 323 14.54 11.17 -5.11
CA MET A 323 13.23 10.63 -4.74
C MET A 323 12.54 11.58 -3.74
N ALA A 324 11.22 11.50 -3.64
CA ALA A 324 10.42 12.38 -2.78
C ALA A 324 9.90 11.66 -1.54
N TYR A 325 9.71 10.35 -1.63
CA TYR A 325 8.99 9.57 -0.63
C TYR A 325 9.54 8.15 -0.50
N ILE A 326 9.52 7.65 0.72
CA ILE A 326 9.73 6.24 1.05
C ILE A 326 8.75 5.76 2.13
N GLU A 327 8.27 4.53 2.01
CA GLU A 327 7.52 3.82 3.06
C GLU A 327 8.08 2.43 3.37
N ILE A 328 7.81 2.00 4.59
CA ILE A 328 8.05 0.63 5.08
C ILE A 328 6.87 0.19 5.93
N ILE A 329 6.51 -1.08 5.82
CA ILE A 329 5.46 -1.69 6.64
C ILE A 329 6.13 -2.70 7.56
N LEU A 330 5.94 -2.51 8.86
CA LEU A 330 6.48 -3.36 9.93
C LEU A 330 5.33 -3.96 10.74
N ASP A 331 5.52 -5.11 11.36
CA ASP A 331 4.52 -5.61 12.31
C ASP A 331 4.35 -4.70 13.54
N ALA A 332 3.16 -4.74 14.12
CA ALA A 332 2.78 -3.93 15.28
C ALA A 332 3.14 -4.60 16.63
N TYR A 333 4.03 -5.60 16.66
CA TYR A 333 4.33 -6.40 17.86
C TYR A 333 5.76 -6.24 18.35
N THR A 334 6.58 -5.47 17.62
CA THR A 334 8.00 -5.29 17.92
C THR A 334 8.33 -3.82 18.25
N PRO A 335 8.10 -3.36 19.50
CA PRO A 335 8.36 -1.98 19.93
C PRO A 335 9.77 -1.47 19.63
N GLN A 336 10.79 -2.34 19.71
CA GLN A 336 12.17 -1.99 19.38
C GLN A 336 12.31 -1.50 17.93
N LEU A 337 11.72 -2.24 16.97
CA LEU A 337 11.77 -1.88 15.57
C LEU A 337 10.92 -0.64 15.25
N GLN A 338 9.81 -0.46 15.96
CA GLN A 338 9.01 0.76 15.87
C GLN A 338 9.84 1.98 16.29
N ARG A 339 10.60 1.87 17.38
CA ARG A 339 11.49 2.94 17.85
C ARG A 339 12.61 3.20 16.86
N GLU A 340 13.26 2.15 16.37
CA GLU A 340 14.37 2.27 15.42
C GLU A 340 13.95 2.92 14.09
N ALA A 341 12.74 2.60 13.60
CA ALA A 341 12.17 3.27 12.42
C ALA A 341 11.92 4.77 12.67
N MET A 342 11.34 5.11 13.83
CA MET A 342 11.11 6.51 14.22
C MET A 342 12.43 7.28 14.39
N ASP A 343 13.47 6.67 14.97
CA ASP A 343 14.77 7.31 15.12
C ASP A 343 15.46 7.56 13.77
N ALA A 344 15.21 6.69 12.77
CA ALA A 344 15.54 6.94 11.36
C ALA A 344 14.57 7.90 10.65
N ARG A 345 13.73 8.61 11.41
CA ARG A 345 12.75 9.60 10.97
C ARG A 345 11.67 9.09 10.01
N TYR A 346 11.37 7.80 10.07
CA TYR A 346 10.17 7.24 9.47
C TYR A 346 9.01 7.43 10.45
N ILE A 347 8.03 8.23 10.07
CA ILE A 347 6.92 8.64 10.94
C ILE A 347 5.74 7.67 10.73
N PRO A 348 5.06 7.20 11.79
CA PRO A 348 3.83 6.44 11.65
C PRO A 348 2.81 7.20 10.80
N SER A 349 2.29 6.54 9.78
CA SER A 349 1.33 7.10 8.82
C SER A 349 0.00 6.37 8.83
N ALA A 350 0.01 5.08 9.17
CA ALA A 350 -1.19 4.27 9.28
C ALA A 350 -1.03 3.12 10.27
N TYR A 351 -2.16 2.71 10.85
CA TYR A 351 -2.29 1.45 11.58
C TYR A 351 -3.16 0.50 10.75
N PHE A 352 -2.63 -0.68 10.40
CA PHE A 352 -3.27 -1.60 9.46
C PHE A 352 -3.52 -2.96 10.12
N PRO A 353 -4.75 -3.19 10.63
CA PRO A 353 -5.10 -4.46 11.23
C PRO A 353 -5.05 -5.62 10.25
N CYS A 354 -4.73 -6.82 10.74
CA CYS A 354 -4.89 -8.09 10.04
C CYS A 354 -4.18 -8.19 8.68
N ILE A 355 -3.29 -7.29 8.28
CA ILE A 355 -2.82 -7.25 6.89
C ILE A 355 -1.83 -8.38 6.58
N LYS A 356 -0.93 -8.72 7.51
CA LYS A 356 0.08 -9.76 7.32
C LYS A 356 -0.48 -11.12 7.75
N LYS A 357 -0.50 -12.10 6.84
CA LYS A 357 -0.86 -13.49 7.18
C LYS A 357 0.40 -14.28 7.49
N SER A 358 0.41 -14.99 8.63
CA SER A 358 1.47 -15.95 8.95
C SER A 358 0.86 -17.17 9.63
N GLY A 359 1.06 -18.34 9.01
CA GLY A 359 0.35 -19.56 9.41
C GLY A 359 -1.17 -19.39 9.35
N GLY A 360 -1.86 -19.77 10.43
CA GLY A 360 -3.31 -19.63 10.57
C GLY A 360 -3.79 -18.29 11.15
N ARG A 361 -2.87 -17.36 11.46
CA ARG A 361 -3.18 -16.09 12.12
C ARG A 361 -2.91 -14.89 11.20
N ARG A 362 -3.47 -13.75 11.56
CA ARG A 362 -3.27 -12.46 10.90
C ARG A 362 -2.71 -11.45 11.90
N TYR A 363 -1.71 -10.71 11.48
CA TYR A 363 -0.96 -9.78 12.29
C TYR A 363 -1.22 -8.36 11.81
N ASP A 364 -1.30 -7.46 12.76
CA ASP A 364 -1.36 -6.03 12.49
C ASP A 364 0.00 -5.50 12.08
N CYS A 365 -0.03 -4.48 11.24
CA CYS A 365 1.17 -3.77 10.81
C CYS A 365 1.00 -2.26 10.99
N LEU A 366 2.14 -1.60 11.08
CA LEU A 366 2.31 -0.17 11.06
C LEU A 366 2.92 0.21 9.72
N VAL A 367 2.34 1.22 9.08
CA VAL A 367 2.95 1.85 7.91
C VAL A 367 3.69 3.06 8.39
N PHE A 368 5.01 3.06 8.20
CA PHE A 368 5.84 4.23 8.45
C PHE A 368 6.26 4.84 7.12
N SER A 369 6.35 6.16 7.08
CA SER A 369 6.83 6.86 5.90
C SER A 369 7.73 8.04 6.21
N ARG A 370 8.51 8.42 5.20
CA ARG A 370 9.40 9.56 5.22
C ARG A 370 9.29 10.30 3.89
N THR A 371 9.07 11.60 3.98
CA THR A 371 9.13 12.53 2.84
C THR A 371 10.46 13.27 2.86
N PHE A 372 11.04 13.49 1.69
CA PHE A 372 12.24 14.31 1.50
C PHE A 372 11.90 15.74 1.06
N GLU A 373 10.62 15.99 0.81
CA GLU A 373 10.08 17.24 0.29
C GLU A 373 9.26 17.95 1.37
N VAL A 374 9.16 19.27 1.25
CA VAL A 374 8.28 20.09 2.12
C VAL A 374 6.84 19.63 1.97
N LEU A 375 6.18 19.40 3.11
CA LEU A 375 4.77 19.00 3.16
C LEU A 375 3.87 20.06 2.52
N ASP A 376 3.02 19.65 1.58
CA ASP A 376 2.11 20.54 0.87
C ASP A 376 0.67 20.01 0.93
N PHE A 377 -0.21 20.78 1.57
CA PHE A 377 -1.60 20.42 1.79
C PHE A 377 -2.60 21.32 1.07
N ARG A 378 -2.16 22.20 0.16
CA ARG A 378 -3.04 23.18 -0.52
C ARG A 378 -4.25 22.54 -1.21
N ASN A 379 -4.06 21.36 -1.79
CA ASN A 379 -5.09 20.63 -2.54
C ASN A 379 -5.74 19.48 -1.75
N VAL A 380 -5.61 19.45 -0.43
CA VAL A 380 -6.06 18.33 0.41
C VAL A 380 -7.46 18.56 0.97
N LYS A 381 -8.37 17.63 0.68
CA LYS A 381 -9.75 17.59 1.17
C LYS A 381 -10.01 16.26 1.89
N LEU A 382 -10.17 16.32 3.21
CA LEU A 382 -10.26 15.15 4.08
C LEU A 382 -11.61 15.05 4.80
N LEU A 383 -12.14 13.83 4.90
CA LEU A 383 -13.17 13.51 5.88
C LEU A 383 -12.64 13.66 7.32
N SER A 384 -13.53 13.86 8.28
CA SER A 384 -13.19 14.21 9.67
C SER A 384 -12.14 13.29 10.30
N LEU A 385 -12.30 11.97 10.19
CA LEU A 385 -11.37 11.03 10.82
C LEU A 385 -9.97 11.04 10.18
N TYR A 386 -9.86 11.28 8.87
CA TYR A 386 -8.56 11.44 8.22
C TYR A 386 -7.82 12.71 8.66
N LYS A 387 -8.55 13.76 9.06
CA LYS A 387 -7.94 14.95 9.67
C LYS A 387 -7.25 14.62 10.99
N ASN A 388 -7.78 13.67 11.76
CA ASN A 388 -7.17 13.23 13.01
C ASN A 388 -5.86 12.48 12.73
N PHE A 389 -5.85 11.53 11.77
CA PHE A 389 -4.61 10.90 11.33
C PHE A 389 -3.55 11.92 10.88
N LEU A 390 -3.96 12.93 10.10
CA LEU A 390 -3.04 13.98 9.66
C LEU A 390 -2.49 14.78 10.84
N ARG A 391 -3.32 15.09 11.85
CA ARG A 391 -2.90 15.81 13.05
C ARG A 391 -1.84 15.02 13.82
N GLU A 392 -2.07 13.73 14.05
CA GLU A 392 -1.10 12.87 14.75
C GLU A 392 0.22 12.76 13.97
N TYR A 393 0.13 12.59 12.64
CA TYR A 393 1.31 12.59 11.78
C TYR A 393 2.09 13.91 11.89
N LEU A 394 1.41 15.06 11.81
CA LEU A 394 2.05 16.38 11.87
C LEU A 394 2.67 16.68 13.23
N ALA A 395 2.07 16.20 14.33
CA ALA A 395 2.63 16.32 15.66
C ALA A 395 3.99 15.61 15.75
N LEU A 396 4.06 14.37 15.28
CA LEU A 396 5.31 13.60 15.23
C LEU A 396 6.29 14.17 14.20
N TRP A 397 5.83 14.61 13.03
CA TRP A 397 6.71 15.21 12.03
C TRP A 397 7.37 16.48 12.58
N ARG A 398 6.61 17.37 13.24
CA ARG A 398 7.16 18.58 13.88
C ARG A 398 8.20 18.21 14.94
N GLU A 399 7.87 17.26 15.80
CA GLU A 399 8.78 16.78 16.85
C GLU A 399 10.12 16.28 16.28
N TYR A 400 10.08 15.49 15.20
CA TYR A 400 11.28 14.83 14.67
C TYR A 400 12.09 15.70 13.70
N TYR A 401 11.45 16.61 12.95
CA TYR A 401 12.11 17.42 11.90
C TYR A 401 12.30 18.89 12.25
N ILE A 402 11.57 19.42 13.24
CA ILE A 402 11.65 20.83 13.64
C ILE A 402 12.18 20.92 15.07
N GLU A 403 11.47 20.36 16.06
CA GLU A 403 11.81 20.54 17.48
C GLU A 403 13.17 19.93 17.83
N SER A 404 13.54 18.82 17.18
CA SER A 404 14.84 18.18 17.37
C SER A 404 16.02 19.10 17.07
N ALA A 405 15.87 20.09 16.18
CA ALA A 405 16.92 21.04 15.86
C ALA A 405 17.20 22.03 17.00
N PHE A 406 16.23 22.25 17.88
CA PHE A 406 16.33 23.21 18.99
C PHE A 406 16.74 22.55 20.32
N ARG A 407 16.93 21.23 20.34
CA ARG A 407 17.31 20.48 21.57
C ARG A 407 18.80 20.13 21.64
N ASN A 408 19.59 20.62 20.69
CA ASN A 408 21.03 20.35 20.61
C ASN A 408 21.88 21.34 21.43
N ASP A 409 21.32 21.97 22.46
CA ASP A 409 22.05 22.84 23.39
C ASP A 409 22.66 22.05 24.56
#